data_AF-A0AAV9J4G6-F1
#
_entry.id   AF-A0AAV9J4G6-F1
#
_cell.length_a   1.000
_cell.length_b   1.000
_cell.length_c   1.000
_cell.angle_alpha   90.00
_cell.angle_beta   90.00
_cell.angle_gamma   90.00
#
_symmetry.space_group_name_H-M   'P 1'
#
loop_
_entity.id
_entity.type
_entity.pdbx_description
1 polymer ?
#
loop_
_entity_poly.entity_id
_entity_poly.type
_entity_poly.pdbx_seq_one_letter_code
_entity_poly.pdbx_strand_id
1 'polypeptide(L)'
;MEYGRFYERLSFDLDRHLNPYIPHNRLYILPRPLQRLLGYRTEPQEEPPTAIRWILTFVATLGGLCLVAGTFTHAPGIAKYHPPVIVASLGASAILDYNAVRSPLAQPRNAILGHTLSAIVGVCIAKLFQLNPSFFADYGWVAGAVGCACASLVMSITDTVHPPGGATAILASTEAQIIALGWMFIPLVLLGSVLMTTVALLFNNTLRQYPMYWWTPQDVGRKLRDSRISEKTDVEEGAKLGKQVSITESERTLRHEFSNNIDFIDGAEDIHIMAYQLRMPTHIDLTQEEAAVIEKLQERIRMHAEVGG
;
A
#
# COMPACT_ATOMS: atom_id res chain seq x y z
N MET A 1 -5.51 -29.04 10.22
CA MET A 1 -4.12 -28.69 10.59
C MET A 1 -3.15 -28.58 9.41
N GLU A 2 -3.28 -29.35 8.33
CA GLU A 2 -2.33 -29.30 7.20
C GLU A 2 -2.53 -28.08 6.26
N TYR A 3 -3.78 -27.73 5.98
CA TYR A 3 -4.12 -26.57 5.14
C TYR A 3 -3.62 -25.24 5.71
N GLY A 4 -3.71 -25.01 7.03
CA GLY A 4 -3.26 -23.76 7.66
C GLY A 4 -1.76 -23.50 7.49
N ARG A 5 -0.91 -24.50 7.73
CA ARG A 5 0.55 -24.39 7.52
C ARG A 5 0.92 -24.25 6.04
N PHE A 6 0.10 -24.77 5.14
CA PHE A 6 0.28 -24.59 3.70
C PHE A 6 -0.04 -23.14 3.29
N TYR A 7 -1.18 -22.59 3.74
CA TYR A 7 -1.54 -21.19 3.48
C TYR A 7 -0.53 -20.20 4.07
N GLU A 8 -0.04 -20.42 5.30
CA GLU A 8 1.01 -19.57 5.90
C GLU A 8 2.34 -19.60 5.13
N ARG A 9 2.68 -20.72 4.48
CA ARG A 9 3.87 -20.82 3.63
C ARG A 9 3.69 -20.13 2.28
N LEU A 10 2.45 -20.03 1.80
CA LEU A 10 2.10 -19.33 0.56
C LEU A 10 1.88 -17.82 0.75
N SER A 11 1.57 -17.37 1.97
CA SER A 11 1.54 -15.95 2.31
C SER A 11 2.95 -15.38 2.43
N PHE A 12 3.61 -15.17 1.29
CA PHE A 12 4.88 -14.46 1.23
C PHE A 12 4.60 -12.96 1.25
N ASP A 13 5.12 -12.29 2.28
CA ASP A 13 5.09 -10.85 2.46
C ASP A 13 6.55 -10.38 2.57
N LEU A 14 6.96 -9.53 1.62
CA LEU A 14 8.33 -9.03 1.55
C LEU A 14 8.61 -8.05 2.70
N ASP A 15 7.63 -7.22 3.05
CA ASP A 15 7.70 -6.25 4.15
C ASP A 15 7.89 -6.95 5.50
N ARG A 16 7.30 -8.13 5.71
CA ARG A 16 7.52 -8.94 6.93
C ARG A 16 9.00 -9.23 7.18
N HIS A 17 9.78 -9.38 6.11
CA HIS A 17 11.21 -9.68 6.12
C HIS A 17 12.09 -8.43 6.11
N LEU A 18 11.68 -7.37 5.40
CA LEU A 18 12.45 -6.14 5.30
C LEU A 18 12.27 -5.21 6.51
N ASN A 19 11.05 -5.03 7.00
CA ASN A 19 10.70 -4.04 8.04
C ASN A 19 11.54 -4.13 9.33
N PRO A 20 11.97 -5.31 9.83
CA PRO A 20 12.85 -5.40 11.00
C PRO A 20 14.23 -4.74 10.83
N TYR A 21 14.70 -4.60 9.58
CA TYR A 21 16.00 -4.00 9.27
C TYR A 21 15.91 -2.51 8.93
N ILE A 22 14.71 -2.01 8.69
CA ILE A 22 14.48 -0.63 8.28
C ILE A 22 14.59 0.28 9.52
N PRO A 23 15.40 1.34 9.46
CA PRO A 23 15.49 2.28 10.57
C PRO A 23 14.19 3.03 10.75
N HIS A 24 13.85 3.35 12.01
CA HIS A 24 12.69 4.16 12.32
C HIS A 24 12.78 5.54 11.66
N ASN A 25 11.62 6.06 11.28
CA ASN A 25 11.49 7.40 10.74
C ASN A 25 11.98 8.44 11.76
N ARG A 26 13.06 9.16 11.42
CA ARG A 26 13.68 10.22 12.23
C ARG A 26 13.34 11.64 11.74
N LEU A 27 12.29 11.80 10.94
CA LEU A 27 11.91 13.11 10.41
C LEU A 27 11.63 14.15 11.51
N TYR A 28 11.26 13.74 12.71
CA TYR A 28 11.06 14.62 13.87
C TYR A 28 12.31 15.42 14.29
N ILE A 29 13.51 15.04 13.82
CA ILE A 29 14.78 15.72 14.15
C ILE A 29 15.00 16.95 13.24
N LEU A 30 14.41 16.99 12.05
CA LEU A 30 14.63 18.03 11.05
C LEU A 30 14.03 19.38 11.48
N PRO A 31 14.43 20.53 10.89
CA PRO A 31 13.75 21.79 11.15
C PRO A 31 12.30 21.74 10.66
N ARG A 32 11.40 22.42 11.38
CA ARG A 32 9.93 22.44 11.12
C ARG A 32 9.50 22.56 9.65
N PRO A 33 10.08 23.43 8.80
CA PRO A 33 9.69 23.49 7.38
C PRO A 33 9.97 22.18 6.63
N LEU A 34 11.12 21.53 6.88
CA LEU A 34 11.47 20.27 6.24
C LEU A 34 10.65 19.10 6.80
N GLN A 35 10.39 19.09 8.10
CA GLN A 35 9.44 18.13 8.69
C GLN A 35 8.11 18.19 7.95
N ARG A 36 7.59 19.42 7.78
CA ARG A 36 6.29 19.61 7.15
C ARG A 36 6.27 19.21 5.69
N LEU A 37 7.33 19.55 4.95
CA LEU A 37 7.50 19.20 3.54
C LEU A 37 7.64 17.68 3.32
N LEU A 38 8.19 16.95 4.29
CA LEU A 38 8.38 15.49 4.21
C LEU A 38 7.22 14.71 4.86
N GLY A 39 6.08 15.38 5.10
CA GLY A 39 4.85 14.76 5.60
C GLY A 39 4.79 14.53 7.11
N TYR A 40 5.84 14.87 7.87
CA TYR A 40 5.81 14.73 9.32
C TYR A 40 4.86 15.77 9.93
N ARG A 41 3.94 15.27 10.76
CA ARG A 41 2.96 16.04 11.52
C ARG A 41 2.86 15.44 12.92
N THR A 42 2.80 16.30 13.93
CA THR A 42 2.58 15.88 15.33
C THR A 42 1.14 15.42 15.54
N GLU A 43 0.20 16.08 14.87
CA GLU A 43 -1.23 15.75 14.86
C GLU A 43 -1.68 15.55 13.41
N PRO A 44 -2.57 14.58 13.13
CA PRO A 44 -3.09 14.38 11.78
C PRO A 44 -3.73 15.66 11.23
N GLN A 45 -3.32 16.08 10.03
CA GLN A 45 -3.90 17.27 9.39
C GLN A 45 -5.32 16.95 8.91
N GLU A 46 -6.29 17.81 9.26
CA GLU A 46 -7.64 17.77 8.68
C GLU A 46 -7.63 18.15 7.20
N GLU A 47 -8.58 17.62 6.43
CA GLU A 47 -8.69 17.99 5.03
C GLU A 47 -9.31 19.36 4.85
N PRO A 48 -8.77 20.20 3.94
CA PRO A 48 -9.35 21.50 3.66
C PRO A 48 -10.72 21.33 2.98
N PRO A 49 -11.58 22.37 3.03
CA PRO A 49 -12.85 22.38 2.32
C PRO A 49 -12.73 21.97 0.85
N THR A 50 -13.75 21.27 0.35
CA THR A 50 -13.76 20.64 -0.98
C THR A 50 -13.38 21.59 -2.13
N ALA A 51 -13.81 22.85 -2.09
CA ALA A 51 -13.47 23.83 -3.12
C ALA A 51 -11.96 24.16 -3.17
N ILE A 52 -11.32 24.30 -2.00
CA ILE A 52 -9.88 24.51 -1.89
C ILE A 52 -9.14 23.25 -2.36
N ARG A 53 -9.67 22.06 -2.04
CA ARG A 53 -9.13 20.79 -2.54
C ARG A 53 -9.10 20.75 -4.07
N TRP A 54 -10.17 21.14 -4.74
CA TRP A 54 -10.20 21.18 -6.22
C TRP A 54 -9.15 22.12 -6.80
N ILE A 55 -9.02 23.34 -6.25
CA ILE A 55 -8.03 24.32 -6.73
C ILE A 55 -6.61 23.79 -6.53
N LEU A 56 -6.29 23.28 -5.34
CA LEU A 56 -4.98 22.70 -5.05
C LEU A 56 -4.65 21.54 -6.00
N THR A 57 -5.59 20.62 -6.21
CA THR A 57 -5.38 19.48 -7.10
C THR A 57 -5.21 19.92 -8.56
N PHE A 58 -5.96 20.94 -9.00
CA PHE A 58 -5.80 21.51 -10.34
C PHE A 58 -4.40 22.10 -10.53
N VAL A 59 -3.96 22.97 -9.61
CA VAL A 59 -2.65 23.62 -9.69
C VAL A 59 -1.52 22.60 -9.58
N ALA A 60 -1.62 21.62 -8.69
CA ALA A 60 -0.62 20.56 -8.54
C ALA A 60 -0.53 19.68 -9.80
N THR A 61 -1.67 19.29 -10.39
CA THR A 61 -1.72 18.51 -11.63
C THR A 61 -1.08 19.26 -12.79
N LEU A 62 -1.49 20.52 -12.98
CA LEU A 62 -0.94 21.37 -14.03
C LEU A 62 0.56 21.58 -13.83
N GLY A 63 0.98 21.97 -12.62
CA GLY A 63 2.38 22.21 -12.28
C GLY A 63 3.24 20.96 -12.43
N GLY A 64 2.76 19.81 -11.98
CA GLY A 64 3.46 18.53 -12.08
C GLY A 64 3.67 18.08 -13.53
N LEU A 65 2.61 18.08 -14.33
CA LEU A 65 2.69 17.66 -15.72
C LEU A 65 3.50 18.65 -16.56
N CYS A 66 3.35 19.96 -16.34
CA CYS A 66 4.18 20.97 -17.00
C CYS A 66 5.66 20.85 -16.60
N LEU A 67 5.96 20.55 -15.33
CA LEU A 67 7.34 20.36 -14.87
C LEU A 67 7.99 19.17 -15.56
N VAL A 68 7.31 18.02 -15.60
CA VAL A 68 7.82 16.82 -16.29
C VAL A 68 7.97 17.07 -17.78
N ALA A 69 6.94 17.60 -18.45
CA ALA A 69 6.95 17.86 -19.88
C ALA A 69 8.03 18.88 -20.27
N GLY A 70 8.15 19.96 -19.51
CA GLY A 70 9.20 20.97 -19.69
C GLY A 70 10.59 20.39 -19.47
N THR A 71 10.77 19.53 -18.47
CA THR A 71 12.04 18.85 -18.21
C THR A 71 12.41 17.91 -19.35
N PHE A 72 11.48 17.09 -19.83
CA PHE A 72 11.72 16.13 -20.91
C PHE A 72 12.01 16.83 -22.25
N THR A 73 11.39 18.00 -22.48
CA THR A 73 11.53 18.76 -23.73
C THR A 73 12.79 19.63 -23.74
N HIS A 74 13.10 20.31 -22.63
CA HIS A 74 14.11 21.38 -22.63
C HIS A 74 15.41 21.04 -21.90
N ALA A 75 15.47 19.98 -21.08
CA ALA A 75 16.72 19.61 -20.42
C ALA A 75 17.70 19.01 -21.43
N PRO A 76 18.89 19.60 -21.66
CA PRO A 76 19.79 19.18 -22.74
C PRO A 76 20.23 17.72 -22.67
N GLY A 77 20.42 17.19 -21.45
CA GLY A 77 20.80 15.79 -21.23
C GLY A 77 19.70 14.77 -21.55
N ILE A 78 18.44 15.21 -21.63
CA ILE A 78 17.26 14.38 -21.86
C ILE A 78 16.74 14.57 -23.29
N ALA A 79 16.66 15.82 -23.75
CA ALA A 79 16.13 16.19 -25.07
C ALA A 79 16.84 15.47 -26.22
N LYS A 80 18.13 15.14 -26.07
CA LYS A 80 18.91 14.36 -27.05
C LYS A 80 18.36 12.95 -27.33
N TYR A 81 17.54 12.41 -26.43
CA TYR A 81 16.91 11.10 -26.59
C TYR A 81 15.52 11.19 -27.21
N HIS A 82 15.02 12.41 -27.51
CA HIS A 82 13.69 12.65 -28.05
C HIS A 82 12.57 11.89 -27.29
N PRO A 83 12.50 12.01 -25.96
CA PRO A 83 11.44 11.35 -25.20
C PRO A 83 10.06 11.90 -25.59
N PRO A 84 8.98 11.15 -25.36
CA PRO A 84 7.64 11.70 -25.48
C PRO A 84 7.46 12.87 -24.51
N VAL A 85 6.80 13.93 -24.97
CA VAL A 85 6.57 15.16 -24.19
C VAL A 85 5.79 14.85 -22.91
N ILE A 86 4.78 13.99 -23.00
CA ILE A 86 4.00 13.50 -21.86
C ILE A 86 3.87 11.99 -21.97
N VAL A 87 4.21 11.29 -20.89
CA VAL A 87 3.94 9.86 -20.75
C VAL A 87 2.58 9.71 -20.08
N ALA A 88 1.62 9.05 -20.75
CA ALA A 88 0.24 8.94 -20.25
C ALA A 88 0.15 8.31 -18.85
N SER A 89 1.06 7.39 -18.51
CA SER A 89 1.12 6.82 -17.17
C SER A 89 1.40 7.87 -16.09
N LEU A 90 2.29 8.84 -16.32
CA LEU A 90 2.54 9.94 -15.38
C LEU A 90 1.32 10.85 -15.22
N GLY A 91 0.48 10.96 -16.25
CA GLY A 91 -0.84 11.60 -16.16
C GLY A 91 -1.76 10.90 -15.17
N ALA A 92 -1.81 9.56 -15.18
CA ALA A 92 -2.59 8.79 -14.21
C ALA A 92 -2.00 8.90 -12.79
N SER A 93 -0.67 8.97 -12.64
CA SER A 93 0.00 9.21 -11.36
C SER A 93 -0.36 10.56 -10.77
N ALA A 94 -0.50 11.60 -11.61
CA ALA A 94 -0.97 12.92 -11.17
C ALA A 94 -2.31 12.83 -10.42
N ILE A 95 -3.23 11.99 -10.90
CA ILE A 95 -4.53 11.79 -10.25
C ILE A 95 -4.34 11.12 -8.88
N LEU A 96 -3.52 10.08 -8.78
CA LEU A 96 -3.26 9.43 -7.49
C LEU A 96 -2.53 10.38 -6.51
N ASP A 97 -1.44 11.00 -6.95
CA ASP A 97 -0.55 11.79 -6.11
C ASP A 97 -1.18 13.11 -5.64
N TYR A 98 -2.06 13.73 -6.44
CA TYR A 98 -2.64 15.06 -6.14
C TYR A 98 -4.12 15.03 -5.75
N ASN A 99 -4.87 14.00 -6.15
CA ASN A 99 -6.28 13.85 -5.78
C ASN A 99 -6.43 12.85 -4.62
N ALA A 100 -5.89 11.65 -4.77
CA ALA A 100 -6.01 10.56 -3.79
C ALA A 100 -4.82 10.50 -2.80
N VAL A 101 -4.46 11.65 -2.22
CA VAL A 101 -3.23 11.88 -1.43
C VAL A 101 -3.03 10.89 -0.26
N ARG A 102 -4.12 10.46 0.38
CA ARG A 102 -4.09 9.48 1.50
C ARG A 102 -4.04 8.03 1.03
N SER A 103 -4.21 7.76 -0.26
CA SER A 103 -4.23 6.40 -0.80
C SER A 103 -2.87 5.73 -0.58
N PRO A 104 -2.82 4.47 -0.14
CA PRO A 104 -1.57 3.72 -0.07
C PRO A 104 -0.88 3.63 -1.44
N LEU A 105 -1.65 3.61 -2.53
CA LEU A 105 -1.14 3.52 -3.90
C LEU A 105 -0.45 4.80 -4.39
N ALA A 106 -0.71 5.93 -3.72
CA ALA A 106 -0.13 7.24 -4.04
C ALA A 106 1.13 7.55 -3.19
N GLN A 107 1.51 6.67 -2.26
CA GLN A 107 2.66 6.94 -1.39
C GLN A 107 3.99 6.83 -2.17
N PRO A 108 5.04 7.57 -1.76
CA PRO A 108 6.27 7.72 -2.54
C PRO A 108 6.95 6.41 -2.92
N ARG A 109 6.98 5.42 -2.02
CA ARG A 109 7.51 4.08 -2.33
C ARG A 109 6.81 3.47 -3.53
N ASN A 110 5.48 3.48 -3.53
CA ASN A 110 4.68 2.85 -4.57
C ASN A 110 4.79 3.64 -5.88
N ALA A 111 4.67 4.97 -5.84
CA ALA A 111 4.82 5.81 -7.02
C ALA A 111 6.18 5.63 -7.69
N ILE A 112 7.28 5.75 -6.93
CA ILE A 112 8.63 5.71 -7.50
C ILE A 112 9.03 4.28 -7.91
N LEU A 113 8.91 3.31 -7.00
CA LEU A 113 9.33 1.94 -7.28
C LEU A 113 8.38 1.24 -8.25
N GLY A 114 7.07 1.45 -8.12
CA GLY A 114 6.08 0.85 -9.01
C GLY A 114 6.29 1.25 -10.47
N HIS A 115 6.58 2.53 -10.74
CA HIS A 115 6.99 2.99 -12.06
C HIS A 115 8.32 2.38 -12.52
N THR A 116 9.34 2.40 -11.66
CA THR A 116 10.70 1.96 -12.02
C THR A 116 10.74 0.47 -12.33
N LEU A 117 10.15 -0.36 -11.47
CA LEU A 117 10.06 -1.80 -11.67
C LEU A 117 9.22 -2.14 -12.90
N SER A 118 8.11 -1.44 -13.12
CA SER A 118 7.29 -1.63 -14.32
C SER A 118 8.03 -1.26 -15.60
N ALA A 119 8.83 -0.19 -15.60
CA ALA A 119 9.66 0.18 -16.73
C ALA A 119 10.74 -0.88 -17.02
N ILE A 120 11.40 -1.41 -15.98
CA ILE A 120 12.37 -2.51 -16.12
C ILE A 120 11.69 -3.72 -16.77
N VAL A 121 10.56 -4.17 -16.21
CA VAL A 121 9.83 -5.33 -16.73
C VAL A 121 9.39 -5.10 -18.18
N GLY A 122 8.79 -3.95 -18.48
CA GLY A 122 8.33 -3.64 -19.83
C GLY A 122 9.46 -3.60 -20.87
N VAL A 123 10.61 -3.02 -20.52
CA VAL A 123 11.80 -3.03 -21.40
C VAL A 123 12.34 -4.45 -21.59
N CYS A 124 12.38 -5.27 -20.54
CA CYS A 124 12.76 -6.69 -20.66
C CYS A 124 11.83 -7.45 -21.61
N ILE A 125 10.52 -7.28 -21.48
CA ILE A 125 9.53 -7.91 -22.36
C ILE A 125 9.70 -7.43 -23.80
N ALA A 126 9.88 -6.13 -24.02
CA ALA A 126 10.15 -5.57 -25.35
C ALA A 126 11.38 -6.24 -26.00
N LYS A 127 12.47 -6.35 -25.24
CA LYS A 127 13.73 -6.96 -25.72
C LYS A 127 13.60 -8.44 -26.02
N LEU A 128 12.83 -9.18 -25.21
CA LEU A 128 12.57 -10.60 -25.46
C LEU A 128 11.76 -10.82 -26.74
N PHE A 129 10.71 -10.02 -26.97
CA PHE A 129 9.91 -10.13 -28.18
C PHE A 129 10.71 -9.71 -29.43
N GLN A 130 11.61 -8.72 -29.31
CA GLN A 130 12.52 -8.31 -30.39
C GLN A 130 13.47 -9.41 -30.88
N LEU A 131 13.68 -10.49 -30.11
CA LEU A 131 14.47 -11.65 -30.56
C LEU A 131 13.81 -12.38 -31.73
N ASN A 132 12.50 -12.23 -31.93
CA ASN A 132 11.77 -12.76 -33.08
C ASN A 132 10.96 -11.64 -33.76
N PRO A 133 11.57 -10.84 -34.66
CA PRO A 133 10.94 -9.66 -35.24
C PRO A 133 9.64 -9.94 -36.01
N SER A 134 9.56 -11.08 -36.71
CA SER A 134 8.35 -11.48 -37.43
C SER A 134 7.19 -11.70 -36.46
N PHE A 135 7.42 -12.42 -35.36
CA PHE A 135 6.42 -12.61 -34.32
C PHE A 135 6.02 -11.29 -33.65
N PHE A 136 6.99 -10.41 -33.39
CA PHE A 136 6.70 -9.13 -32.75
C PHE A 136 5.85 -8.20 -33.63
N ALA A 137 6.05 -8.22 -34.95
CA ALA A 137 5.24 -7.44 -35.89
C ALA A 137 3.76 -7.88 -35.88
N ASP A 138 3.50 -9.18 -35.85
CA ASP A 138 2.14 -9.73 -35.89
C ASP A 138 1.43 -9.75 -34.51
N TYR A 139 2.20 -9.89 -33.42
CA TYR A 139 1.69 -10.14 -32.07
C TYR A 139 2.18 -9.15 -31.00
N GLY A 140 2.59 -7.94 -31.39
CA GLY A 140 3.11 -6.93 -30.45
C GLY A 140 2.15 -6.57 -29.30
N TRP A 141 0.83 -6.68 -29.52
CA TRP A 141 -0.18 -6.47 -28.47
C TRP A 141 -0.06 -7.46 -27.30
N VAL A 142 0.44 -8.67 -27.55
CA VAL A 142 0.71 -9.67 -26.51
C VAL A 142 1.83 -9.20 -25.59
N ALA A 143 2.85 -8.50 -26.11
CA ALA A 143 3.93 -7.94 -25.31
C ALA A 143 3.41 -6.90 -24.29
N GLY A 144 2.37 -6.14 -24.66
CA GLY A 144 1.66 -5.24 -23.75
C GLY A 144 0.99 -5.97 -22.59
N ALA A 145 0.19 -7.00 -22.91
CA ALA A 145 -0.51 -7.80 -21.92
C ALA A 145 0.46 -8.53 -20.96
N VAL A 146 1.49 -9.18 -21.52
CA VAL A 146 2.54 -9.87 -20.73
C VAL A 146 3.32 -8.87 -19.89
N GLY A 147 3.71 -7.72 -20.44
CA GLY A 147 4.39 -6.65 -19.72
C GLY A 147 3.58 -6.16 -18.52
N CYS A 148 2.30 -5.87 -18.71
CA CYS A 148 1.40 -5.44 -17.64
C CYS A 148 1.24 -6.52 -16.55
N ALA A 149 0.99 -7.77 -16.94
CA ALA A 149 0.81 -8.88 -16.02
C ALA A 149 2.07 -9.13 -15.17
N CYS A 150 3.25 -9.17 -15.81
CA CYS A 150 4.52 -9.32 -15.11
C CYS A 150 4.82 -8.13 -14.19
N ALA A 151 4.55 -6.90 -14.63
CA ALA A 151 4.75 -5.72 -13.81
C ALA A 151 3.81 -5.71 -12.59
N SER A 152 2.54 -6.07 -12.78
CA SER A 152 1.58 -6.24 -11.69
C SER A 152 2.06 -7.28 -10.69
N LEU A 153 2.55 -8.44 -11.16
CA LEU A 153 3.09 -9.48 -10.30
C LEU A 153 4.31 -8.98 -9.50
N VAL A 154 5.26 -8.31 -10.14
CA VAL A 154 6.45 -7.76 -9.49
C VAL A 154 6.07 -6.71 -8.45
N MET A 155 5.13 -5.81 -8.77
CA MET A 155 4.64 -4.82 -7.82
C MET A 155 3.92 -5.46 -6.63
N SER A 156 3.13 -6.52 -6.85
CA SER A 156 2.48 -7.26 -5.78
C SER A 156 3.48 -7.98 -4.88
N ILE A 157 4.52 -8.59 -5.44
CA ILE A 157 5.58 -9.26 -4.66
C ILE A 157 6.39 -8.26 -3.82
N THR A 158 6.56 -7.04 -4.32
CA THR A 158 7.38 -6.01 -3.66
C THR A 158 6.58 -5.05 -2.79
N ASP A 159 5.26 -5.24 -2.67
CA ASP A 159 4.35 -4.31 -2.01
C ASP A 159 4.49 -2.86 -2.51
N THR A 160 4.68 -2.70 -3.83
CA THR A 160 4.86 -1.40 -4.50
C THR A 160 3.77 -1.10 -5.52
N VAL A 161 2.58 -1.67 -5.34
CA VAL A 161 1.47 -1.52 -6.30
C VAL A 161 1.14 -0.04 -6.53
N HIS A 162 1.41 0.39 -7.76
CA HIS A 162 1.06 1.69 -8.29
C HIS A 162 0.44 1.47 -9.67
N PRO A 163 -0.90 1.51 -9.82
CA PRO A 163 -1.58 1.16 -11.07
C PRO A 163 -1.03 1.86 -12.33
N PRO A 164 -0.60 3.15 -12.28
CA PRO A 164 0.09 3.78 -13.42
C PRO A 164 1.39 3.08 -13.88
N GLY A 165 2.04 2.33 -12.99
CA GLY A 165 3.14 1.43 -13.32
C GLY A 165 2.73 0.39 -14.38
N GLY A 166 1.54 -0.21 -14.29
CA GLY A 166 1.06 -1.16 -15.31
C GLY A 166 1.00 -0.54 -16.70
N ALA A 167 0.48 0.70 -16.81
CA ALA A 167 0.50 1.46 -18.07
C ALA A 167 1.93 1.79 -18.54
N THR A 168 2.86 2.02 -17.62
CA THR A 168 4.28 2.22 -17.93
C THR A 168 4.91 0.97 -18.56
N ALA A 169 4.57 -0.22 -18.06
CA ALA A 169 5.05 -1.48 -18.62
C ALA A 169 4.48 -1.73 -20.03
N ILE A 170 3.20 -1.44 -20.24
CA ILE A 170 2.56 -1.52 -21.57
C ILE A 170 3.26 -0.59 -22.56
N LEU A 171 3.43 0.68 -22.20
CA LEU A 171 4.10 1.65 -23.05
C LEU A 171 5.53 1.19 -23.41
N ALA A 172 6.28 0.68 -22.43
CA ALA A 172 7.62 0.16 -22.67
C ALA A 172 7.69 -1.02 -23.63
N SER A 173 6.64 -1.86 -23.69
CA SER A 173 6.63 -3.06 -24.53
C SER A 173 5.91 -2.91 -25.86
N THR A 174 5.09 -1.87 -26.06
CA THR A 174 4.30 -1.70 -27.30
C THR A 174 4.57 -0.41 -28.05
N GLU A 175 4.96 0.68 -27.39
CA GLU A 175 5.08 1.99 -28.06
C GLU A 175 6.43 2.12 -28.76
N ALA A 176 6.42 2.32 -30.08
CA ALA A 176 7.62 2.31 -30.92
C ALA A 176 8.69 3.32 -30.46
N GLN A 177 8.26 4.52 -30.07
CA GLN A 177 9.17 5.55 -29.56
C GLN A 177 9.83 5.14 -28.24
N ILE A 178 9.09 4.48 -27.34
CA ILE A 178 9.61 4.01 -26.06
C ILE A 178 10.52 2.79 -26.24
N ILE A 179 10.13 1.88 -27.12
CA ILE A 179 10.93 0.72 -27.50
C ILE A 179 12.29 1.17 -28.05
N ALA A 180 12.33 2.25 -28.83
CA ALA A 180 13.56 2.85 -29.34
C ALA A 180 14.45 3.44 -28.24
N LEU A 181 13.86 4.02 -27.17
CA LEU A 181 14.61 4.44 -25.98
C LEU A 181 15.24 3.25 -25.24
N GLY A 182 14.57 2.11 -25.23
CA GLY A 182 15.04 0.89 -24.57
C GLY A 182 15.38 1.13 -23.11
N TRP A 183 16.61 0.80 -22.70
CA TRP A 183 17.08 0.95 -21.32
C TRP A 183 17.09 2.40 -20.82
N MET A 184 17.14 3.40 -21.71
CA MET A 184 17.04 4.81 -21.32
C MET A 184 15.66 5.20 -20.80
N PHE A 185 14.63 4.40 -21.06
CA PHE A 185 13.29 4.65 -20.55
C PHE A 185 13.22 4.54 -19.01
N ILE A 186 14.01 3.66 -18.39
CA ILE A 186 14.01 3.44 -16.93
C ILE A 186 14.44 4.71 -16.16
N PRO A 187 15.63 5.29 -16.39
CA PRO A 187 16.01 6.52 -15.69
C PRO A 187 15.12 7.72 -16.06
N LEU A 188 14.54 7.74 -17.27
CA LEU A 188 13.60 8.79 -17.68
C LEU A 188 12.32 8.74 -16.83
N VAL A 189 11.70 7.57 -16.71
CA VAL A 189 10.47 7.40 -15.91
C VAL A 189 10.76 7.57 -14.42
N LEU A 190 11.90 7.07 -13.92
CA LEU A 190 12.33 7.30 -12.53
C LEU A 190 12.44 8.80 -12.24
N LEU A 191 13.06 9.57 -13.14
CA LEU A 191 13.10 11.02 -13.00
C LEU A 191 11.70 11.63 -13.03
N GLY A 192 10.84 11.20 -13.95
CA GLY A 192 9.46 11.65 -14.04
C GLY A 192 8.67 11.41 -12.74
N SER A 193 8.74 10.20 -12.17
CA SER A 193 8.04 9.87 -10.92
C SER A 193 8.59 10.64 -9.72
N VAL A 194 9.91 10.85 -9.65
CA VAL A 194 10.55 11.70 -8.62
C VAL A 194 10.09 13.16 -8.73
N LEU A 195 10.01 13.72 -9.94
CA LEU A 195 9.50 15.07 -10.16
C LEU A 195 8.04 15.21 -9.75
N MET A 196 7.19 14.23 -10.10
CA MET A 196 5.79 14.20 -9.67
C MET A 196 5.65 14.11 -8.16
N THR A 197 6.40 13.21 -7.51
CA THR A 197 6.44 13.11 -6.04
C THR A 197 6.94 14.42 -5.41
N THR A 198 7.92 15.09 -6.02
CA THR A 198 8.43 16.39 -5.52
C THR A 198 7.33 17.45 -5.54
N VAL A 199 6.56 17.53 -6.62
CA VAL A 199 5.40 18.43 -6.71
C VAL A 199 4.32 18.05 -5.69
N ALA A 200 4.10 16.75 -5.46
CA ALA A 200 3.16 16.28 -4.45
C ALA A 200 3.58 16.74 -3.05
N LEU A 201 4.87 16.62 -2.71
CA LEU A 201 5.42 17.13 -1.45
C LEU A 201 5.22 18.63 -1.30
N LEU A 202 5.46 19.41 -2.36
CA LEU A 202 5.34 20.87 -2.31
C LEU A 202 3.89 21.32 -2.16
N PHE A 203 2.97 20.82 -2.98
CA PHE A 203 1.59 21.29 -3.01
C PHE A 203 0.72 20.66 -1.92
N ASN A 204 0.81 19.35 -1.70
CA ASN A 204 -0.05 18.69 -0.73
C ASN A 204 0.29 19.10 0.70
N ASN A 205 1.55 19.41 1.03
CA ASN A 205 1.91 19.83 2.40
C ASN A 205 1.59 21.28 2.74
N THR A 206 1.03 22.07 1.81
CA THR A 206 0.59 23.45 2.11
C THR A 206 -0.63 23.44 3.04
N LEU A 207 -1.66 22.68 2.68
CA LEU A 207 -2.95 22.61 3.39
C LEU A 207 -3.43 21.18 3.66
N ARG A 208 -2.69 20.16 3.20
CA ARG A 208 -2.94 18.74 3.48
C ARG A 208 -1.68 18.11 4.10
N GLN A 209 -1.65 16.79 4.17
CA GLN A 209 -0.52 15.99 4.65
C GLN A 209 -0.12 14.96 3.59
N TYR A 210 1.14 14.99 3.17
CA TYR A 210 1.72 14.01 2.27
C TYR A 210 3.24 13.90 2.45
N PRO A 211 3.85 12.71 2.39
CA PRO A 211 3.19 11.42 2.42
C PRO A 211 2.62 11.12 3.80
N MET A 212 1.76 10.11 3.87
CA MET A 212 1.34 9.51 5.14
C MET A 212 2.47 8.64 5.71
N TYR A 213 3.22 7.97 4.84
CA TYR A 213 4.42 7.21 5.18
C TYR A 213 5.34 7.10 3.96
N TRP A 214 6.64 6.99 4.20
CA TRP A 214 7.64 6.90 3.12
C TRP A 214 7.86 5.48 2.63
N TRP A 215 7.83 4.49 3.53
CA TRP A 215 8.17 3.10 3.21
C TRP A 215 7.02 2.13 3.49
N THR A 216 6.52 2.13 4.72
CA THR A 216 5.43 1.25 5.15
C THR A 216 4.63 1.97 6.25
N PRO A 217 3.32 1.72 6.37
CA PRO A 217 2.52 2.22 7.48
C PRO A 217 2.77 1.46 8.79
N GLN A 218 3.39 0.28 8.72
CA GLN A 218 3.66 -0.55 9.89
C GLN A 218 4.83 -0.01 10.72
N ASP A 219 4.90 -0.40 11.99
CA ASP A 219 6.10 -0.20 12.79
C ASP A 219 7.30 -0.94 12.16
N VAL A 220 8.49 -0.37 12.28
CA VAL A 220 9.74 -0.92 11.70
C VAL A 220 10.82 -1.07 12.77
N GLY A 221 11.92 -1.76 12.45
CA GLY A 221 13.11 -1.82 13.28
C GLY A 221 12.90 -2.50 14.64
N ARG A 222 13.53 -1.93 15.67
CA ARG A 222 13.47 -2.41 17.06
C ARG A 222 12.04 -2.43 17.62
N LYS A 223 11.24 -1.39 17.39
CA LYS A 223 9.87 -1.33 17.93
C LYS A 223 9.02 -2.50 17.42
N LEU A 224 9.10 -2.81 16.12
CA LEU A 224 8.44 -3.98 15.54
C LEU A 224 8.92 -5.30 16.16
N ARG A 225 10.22 -5.45 16.39
CA ARG A 225 10.78 -6.66 17.03
C ARG A 225 10.27 -6.83 18.46
N ASP A 226 10.25 -5.74 19.22
CA ASP A 226 9.79 -5.74 20.61
C ASP A 226 8.28 -6.05 20.68
N SER A 227 7.46 -5.45 19.80
CA SER A 227 6.03 -5.77 19.68
C SER A 227 5.78 -7.24 19.33
N ARG A 228 6.53 -7.81 18.38
CA ARG A 228 6.41 -9.24 18.00
C ARG A 228 6.84 -10.19 19.11
N ILE A 229 7.75 -9.77 19.99
CA ILE A 229 8.15 -10.55 21.17
C ILE A 229 7.03 -10.52 22.21
N SER A 230 6.49 -9.34 22.52
CA SER A 230 5.35 -9.18 23.43
C SER A 230 4.17 -10.05 23.00
N GLU A 231 3.77 -9.94 21.73
CA GLU A 231 2.64 -10.69 21.17
C GLU A 231 2.84 -12.21 21.28
N LYS A 232 4.07 -12.71 21.10
CA LYS A 232 4.38 -14.13 21.33
C LYS A 232 4.29 -14.53 22.79
N THR A 233 4.77 -13.70 23.70
CA THR A 233 4.68 -13.95 25.14
C THR A 233 3.22 -13.98 25.60
N ASP A 234 2.41 -13.04 25.13
CA ASP A 234 0.98 -12.96 25.45
C ASP A 234 0.20 -14.20 24.95
N VAL A 235 0.53 -14.68 23.74
CA VAL A 235 -0.07 -15.92 23.18
C VAL A 235 0.37 -17.16 23.96
N GLU A 236 1.65 -17.26 24.35
CA GLU A 236 2.13 -18.38 25.16
C GLU A 236 1.53 -18.39 26.57
N GLU A 237 1.35 -17.22 27.19
CA GLU A 237 0.67 -17.10 28.49
C GLU A 237 -0.82 -17.44 28.37
N GLY A 238 -1.51 -16.93 27.35
CA GLY A 238 -2.90 -17.27 27.05
C GLY A 238 -3.12 -18.77 26.81
N ALA A 239 -2.22 -19.43 26.07
CA ALA A 239 -2.27 -20.87 25.86
C ALA A 239 -2.05 -21.67 27.17
N LYS A 240 -1.17 -21.21 28.06
CA LYS A 240 -0.96 -21.83 29.38
C LYS A 240 -2.17 -21.67 30.29
N LEU A 241 -2.78 -20.48 30.32
CA LEU A 241 -4.02 -20.18 31.04
C LEU A 241 -5.19 -21.02 30.53
N GLY A 242 -5.39 -21.10 29.21
CA GLY A 242 -6.43 -21.94 28.60
C GLY A 242 -6.28 -23.42 28.94
N LYS A 243 -5.04 -23.92 28.98
CA LYS A 243 -4.74 -25.30 29.38
C LYS A 243 -4.98 -25.54 30.88
N GLN A 244 -4.73 -24.55 31.74
CA GLN A 244 -5.05 -24.61 33.17
C GLN A 244 -6.56 -24.60 33.44
N VAL A 245 -7.31 -23.78 32.72
CA VAL A 245 -8.78 -23.71 32.82
C VAL A 245 -9.43 -25.00 32.31
N SER A 246 -8.96 -25.54 31.17
CA SER A 246 -9.43 -26.80 30.59
C SER A 246 -9.23 -28.02 31.50
N ILE A 247 -8.20 -28.04 32.36
CA ILE A 247 -7.95 -29.12 33.32
C ILE A 247 -8.90 -29.04 34.54
N THR A 248 -9.54 -27.89 34.78
CA THR A 248 -10.31 -27.63 36.00
C THR A 248 -11.83 -27.76 35.81
N GLU A 249 -12.34 -27.73 34.57
CA GLU A 249 -13.78 -27.75 34.28
C GLU A 249 -14.23 -29.03 33.54
N SER A 250 -15.04 -29.85 34.22
CA SER A 250 -15.74 -30.99 33.62
C SER A 250 -16.96 -30.52 32.79
N GLU A 251 -16.78 -30.57 31.47
CA GLU A 251 -17.66 -30.51 30.28
C GLU A 251 -19.21 -30.61 30.30
N ARG A 252 -19.99 -30.48 31.40
CA ARG A 252 -21.44 -30.81 31.32
C ARG A 252 -22.51 -29.73 31.56
N THR A 253 -22.17 -28.47 31.81
CA THR A 253 -23.22 -27.52 32.25
C THR A 253 -23.40 -26.24 31.43
N LEU A 254 -22.61 -25.97 30.38
CA LEU A 254 -22.68 -24.70 29.65
C LEU A 254 -23.25 -24.77 28.23
N ARG A 255 -23.85 -25.90 27.82
CA ARG A 255 -24.54 -26.00 26.52
C ARG A 255 -25.95 -25.41 26.49
N HIS A 256 -26.43 -24.80 27.58
CA HIS A 256 -27.82 -24.36 27.69
C HIS A 256 -28.05 -22.85 27.93
N GLU A 257 -27.01 -22.01 27.97
CA GLU A 257 -27.16 -20.55 28.21
C GLU A 257 -26.62 -19.64 27.09
N PHE A 258 -26.12 -20.20 25.98
CA PHE A 258 -25.48 -19.44 24.90
C PHE A 258 -26.44 -18.74 23.91
N SER A 259 -27.60 -18.25 24.39
CA SER A 259 -28.54 -17.49 23.55
C SER A 259 -28.54 -15.97 23.82
N ASN A 260 -27.71 -15.46 24.74
CA ASN A 260 -27.82 -14.06 25.20
C ASN A 260 -26.50 -13.24 25.20
N ASN A 261 -25.46 -13.62 24.45
CA ASN A 261 -24.11 -13.05 24.61
C ASN A 261 -23.87 -11.66 23.97
N ILE A 262 -24.73 -10.70 24.27
CA ILE A 262 -24.42 -9.27 24.11
C ILE A 262 -24.57 -8.61 25.48
N ASP A 263 -23.44 -8.28 26.11
CA ASP A 263 -23.42 -7.51 27.34
C ASP A 263 -23.19 -6.03 27.02
N PHE A 264 -24.20 -5.22 27.27
CA PHE A 264 -24.08 -3.77 27.19
C PHE A 264 -23.46 -3.25 28.48
N ILE A 265 -22.28 -2.64 28.38
CA ILE A 265 -21.53 -2.13 29.53
C ILE A 265 -21.60 -0.61 29.54
N ASP A 266 -22.09 -0.05 30.65
CA ASP A 266 -22.19 1.39 30.83
C ASP A 266 -20.79 1.98 31.09
N GLY A 267 -20.37 2.95 30.25
CA GLY A 267 -19.06 3.59 30.32
C GLY A 267 -17.92 2.91 29.55
N ALA A 268 -18.19 1.89 28.73
CA ALA A 268 -17.21 1.38 27.78
C ALA A 268 -17.04 2.36 26.60
N GLU A 269 -15.79 2.71 26.26
CA GLU A 269 -15.48 3.53 25.06
C GLU A 269 -15.28 2.65 23.81
N ASP A 270 -14.87 1.38 24.00
CA ASP A 270 -14.48 0.48 22.91
C ASP A 270 -15.39 -0.76 22.79
N ILE A 271 -15.49 -1.30 21.57
CA ILE A 271 -16.16 -2.58 21.28
C ILE A 271 -15.14 -3.70 21.48
N HIS A 272 -15.42 -4.62 22.39
CA HIS A 272 -14.57 -5.80 22.60
C HIS A 272 -15.24 -7.06 22.04
N ILE A 273 -14.62 -7.64 21.00
CA ILE A 273 -15.07 -8.88 20.36
C ILE A 273 -14.23 -10.03 20.90
N MET A 274 -14.81 -10.83 21.80
CA MET A 274 -14.20 -12.03 22.34
C MET A 274 -14.80 -13.28 21.69
N ALA A 275 -14.08 -14.40 21.72
CA ALA A 275 -14.49 -15.67 21.10
C ALA A 275 -15.91 -16.13 21.50
N TYR A 276 -16.35 -15.78 22.71
CA TYR A 276 -17.63 -16.21 23.26
C TYR A 276 -18.47 -15.06 23.84
N GLN A 277 -18.00 -13.81 23.82
CA GLN A 277 -18.71 -12.68 24.42
C GLN A 277 -18.52 -11.43 23.56
N LEU A 278 -19.60 -10.68 23.33
CA LEU A 278 -19.54 -9.36 22.73
C LEU A 278 -19.83 -8.31 23.80
N ARG A 279 -18.90 -7.39 24.04
CA ARG A 279 -19.11 -6.24 24.93
C ARG A 279 -19.24 -4.99 24.09
N MET A 280 -20.36 -4.31 24.24
CA MET A 280 -20.64 -3.09 23.49
C MET A 280 -20.99 -1.92 24.41
N PRO A 281 -20.58 -0.69 24.04
CA PRO A 281 -21.08 0.52 24.68
C PRO A 281 -22.59 0.67 24.51
N THR A 282 -23.27 1.18 25.53
CA THR A 282 -24.73 1.40 25.56
C THR A 282 -25.25 2.44 24.56
N HIS A 283 -24.37 3.25 23.97
CA HIS A 283 -24.72 4.37 23.09
C HIS A 283 -24.51 4.08 21.58
N ILE A 284 -24.11 2.85 21.23
CA ILE A 284 -23.87 2.44 19.84
C ILE A 284 -25.00 1.51 19.40
N ASP A 285 -25.85 1.98 18.48
CA ASP A 285 -26.85 1.17 17.79
C ASP A 285 -26.24 0.61 16.50
N LEU A 286 -26.14 -0.71 16.39
CA LEU A 286 -25.67 -1.37 15.17
C LEU A 286 -26.81 -1.57 14.16
N THR A 287 -26.51 -1.32 12.89
CA THR A 287 -27.37 -1.79 11.79
C THR A 287 -27.26 -3.30 11.62
N GLN A 288 -28.24 -3.93 10.96
CA GLN A 288 -28.23 -5.38 10.73
C GLN A 288 -27.00 -5.86 9.92
N GLU A 289 -26.50 -5.04 9.01
CA GLU A 289 -25.31 -5.34 8.21
C GLU A 289 -24.04 -5.32 9.07
N GLU A 290 -23.90 -4.33 9.95
CA GLU A 290 -22.76 -4.19 10.87
C GLU A 290 -22.75 -5.31 11.91
N ALA A 291 -23.92 -5.68 12.43
CA ALA A 291 -24.06 -6.82 13.34
C ALA A 291 -23.59 -8.13 12.71
N ALA A 292 -23.96 -8.39 11.44
CA ALA A 292 -23.54 -9.59 10.72
C ALA A 292 -22.01 -9.65 10.49
N VAL A 293 -21.36 -8.50 10.30
CA VAL A 293 -19.90 -8.42 10.18
C VAL A 293 -19.22 -8.76 11.51
N ILE A 294 -19.74 -8.23 12.62
CA ILE A 294 -19.21 -8.49 13.96
C ILE A 294 -19.39 -9.96 14.34
N GLU A 295 -20.54 -10.55 14.04
CA GLU A 295 -20.81 -11.97 14.26
C GLU A 295 -19.82 -12.85 13.47
N LYS A 296 -19.59 -12.54 12.20
CA LYS A 296 -18.61 -13.25 11.36
C LYS A 296 -17.17 -13.12 11.86
N LEU A 297 -16.81 -11.96 12.41
CA LEU A 297 -15.52 -11.75 13.07
C LEU A 297 -15.40 -12.57 14.35
N GLN A 298 -16.46 -12.60 15.16
CA GLN A 298 -16.54 -13.40 16.37
C GLN A 298 -16.42 -14.90 16.06
N GLU A 299 -17.12 -15.40 15.04
CA GLU A 299 -16.99 -16.78 14.56
C GLU A 299 -15.55 -17.11 14.15
N ARG A 300 -14.89 -16.21 13.42
CA ARG A 300 -13.49 -16.41 13.04
C ARG A 300 -12.55 -16.44 14.23
N ILE A 301 -12.75 -15.56 15.20
CA ILE A 301 -11.97 -15.52 16.45
C ILE A 301 -12.20 -16.81 17.24
N ARG A 302 -13.45 -17.28 17.33
CA ARG A 302 -13.82 -18.52 17.99
C ARG A 302 -13.19 -19.75 17.32
N MET A 303 -13.27 -19.84 16.00
CA MET A 303 -12.63 -20.90 15.24
C MET A 303 -11.10 -20.89 15.43
N HIS A 304 -10.48 -19.72 15.61
CA HIS A 304 -9.07 -19.64 15.95
C HIS A 304 -8.76 -20.03 17.41
N ALA A 305 -9.63 -19.69 18.35
CA ALA A 305 -9.50 -20.10 19.75
C ALA A 305 -9.65 -21.62 19.93
N GLU A 306 -10.59 -22.25 19.21
CA GLU A 306 -10.83 -23.71 19.25
C GLU A 306 -9.73 -24.51 18.53
N VAL A 307 -9.06 -23.93 17.54
CA VAL A 307 -7.94 -24.56 16.80
C VAL A 307 -6.60 -24.37 17.51
N GLY A 308 -6.53 -23.49 18.51
CA GLY A 308 -5.34 -23.19 19.32
C GLY A 308 -5.26 -23.90 20.68
N GLY A 309 -6.23 -24.78 21.02
CA GLY A 309 -6.29 -25.57 22.26
C GLY A 309 -5.65 -26.95 22.17
#